data_AF-A0A5N6XX96-F1
#
_entry.id   AF-A0A5N6XX96-F1
#
_cell.length_a   1.000
_cell.length_b   1.000
_cell.length_c   1.000
_cell.angle_alpha   90.00
_cell.angle_beta   90.00
_cell.angle_gamma   90.00
#
_symmetry.space_group_name_H-M   'P 1'
#
loop_
_entity.id
_entity.type
_entity.pdbx_description
1 polymer ?
#
loop_
_entity_poly.entity_id
_entity_poly.type
_entity_poly.pdbx_seq_one_letter_code
_entity_poly.pdbx_strand_id
1 'polypeptide(L)'
;MTAYDDSLNPFRKLTVMTLSNAVVRRVIVSHASEWMYYHGCMSLELNLLHRISAIKSLRQAIGSITAVQPADGDSSGRLDHEVPLHPMETVLTAVLLQVANSLFDGWSWSDTRLSCAFQVLCNLDLITHTPAHFISRFLVQRFAMLDLANALLRQSRLHLPLSCWLFKLGTSADEVEPRHQQMTGCPRGLVGLLAQICSLADTLADGRCKADVLMDASQLQEELHKYFSDASTRRTVQVADRHLNSLGECWYWCAYLCLQRCVLFLPTQSPEVQSSVACLIELLKSVPLRCLPGSKIFVPLCMAAREAINPEDRSMLSKRNADMRIVYPSRIRDETMALIEERWVGT
;
A
#
# COMPACT_ATOMS: atom_id res chain seq x y z
N MET A 1 0.75 -24.42 6.60
CA MET A 1 1.23 -24.13 5.24
C MET A 1 1.15 -22.62 5.05
N THR A 2 2.28 -21.92 5.05
CA THR A 2 2.35 -20.48 4.77
C THR A 2 1.86 -20.27 3.34
N ALA A 3 0.71 -19.62 3.18
CA ALA A 3 0.24 -19.23 1.86
C ALA A 3 1.32 -18.35 1.23
N TYR A 4 1.79 -18.75 0.04
CA TYR A 4 2.79 -18.08 -0.81
C TYR A 4 4.28 -18.34 -0.51
N ASP A 5 4.69 -19.54 -0.12
CA ASP A 5 6.07 -20.03 -0.35
C ASP A 5 6.21 -20.83 -1.67
N ASP A 6 5.34 -20.53 -2.64
CA ASP A 6 5.36 -21.12 -3.97
C ASP A 6 6.41 -20.43 -4.85
N SER A 7 6.88 -21.14 -5.88
CA SER A 7 7.74 -20.67 -6.98
C SER A 7 7.25 -19.37 -7.65
N LEU A 8 5.95 -19.10 -7.59
CA LEU A 8 5.30 -17.89 -8.10
C LEU A 8 5.39 -16.69 -7.14
N ASN A 9 6.03 -16.83 -5.97
CA ASN A 9 6.17 -15.73 -5.03
C ASN A 9 7.00 -14.58 -5.65
N PRO A 10 6.42 -13.40 -5.86
CA PRO A 10 7.08 -12.23 -6.46
C PRO A 10 8.33 -11.80 -5.70
N PHE A 11 8.30 -11.96 -4.38
CA PHE A 11 9.40 -11.62 -3.51
C PHE A 11 10.57 -12.57 -3.68
N ARG A 12 10.39 -13.81 -4.17
CA ARG A 12 11.53 -14.68 -4.54
C ARG A 12 12.31 -14.10 -5.70
N LYS A 13 11.63 -13.55 -6.72
CA LYS A 13 12.28 -12.85 -7.83
C LYS A 13 13.06 -11.62 -7.33
N LEU A 14 12.48 -10.86 -6.39
CA LEU A 14 13.18 -9.77 -5.71
C LEU A 14 14.43 -10.27 -4.96
N THR A 15 14.34 -11.39 -4.24
CA THR A 15 15.47 -11.96 -3.48
C THR A 15 16.64 -12.33 -4.37
N VAL A 16 16.40 -12.95 -5.53
CA VAL A 16 17.49 -13.27 -6.50
C VAL A 16 18.22 -11.99 -6.93
N MET A 17 17.49 -10.91 -7.17
CA MET A 17 18.08 -9.63 -7.57
C MET A 17 18.87 -8.95 -6.44
N THR A 18 18.52 -9.22 -5.19
CA THR A 18 19.21 -8.66 -4.02
C THR A 18 20.58 -9.26 -3.81
N LEU A 19 20.83 -10.47 -4.34
CA LEU A 19 22.16 -11.05 -4.36
C LEU A 19 23.09 -10.24 -5.28
N SER A 20 22.57 -9.70 -6.38
CA SER A 20 23.32 -9.01 -7.42
C SER A 20 23.65 -7.53 -7.10
N ASN A 21 22.99 -6.90 -6.12
CA ASN A 21 23.22 -5.48 -5.80
C ASN A 21 23.48 -5.23 -4.30
N ALA A 22 24.65 -4.66 -3.98
CA ALA A 22 25.08 -4.42 -2.60
C ALA A 22 24.21 -3.42 -1.83
N VAL A 23 23.64 -2.42 -2.50
CA VAL A 23 22.77 -1.40 -1.87
C VAL A 23 21.46 -2.05 -1.44
N VAL A 24 20.79 -2.74 -2.38
CA VAL A 24 19.52 -3.44 -2.10
C VAL A 24 19.72 -4.50 -1.02
N ARG A 25 20.81 -5.28 -1.09
CA ARG A 25 21.16 -6.27 -0.08
C ARG A 25 21.24 -5.68 1.32
N ARG A 26 21.97 -4.57 1.49
CA ARG A 26 22.10 -3.89 2.80
C ARG A 26 20.76 -3.40 3.33
N VAL A 27 19.90 -2.88 2.45
CA VAL A 27 18.55 -2.43 2.84
C VAL A 27 17.66 -3.60 3.26
N ILE A 28 17.70 -4.74 2.56
CA ILE A 28 16.96 -5.95 2.98
C ILE A 28 17.47 -6.47 4.31
N VAL A 29 18.79 -6.54 4.51
CA VAL A 29 19.36 -6.96 5.81
C VAL A 29 18.89 -6.03 6.93
N SER A 30 18.85 -4.72 6.69
CA SER A 30 18.28 -3.76 7.62
C SER A 30 16.78 -4.00 7.87
N HIS A 31 15.97 -4.28 6.84
CA HIS A 31 14.55 -4.57 7.05
C HIS A 31 14.32 -5.86 7.84
N ALA A 32 15.09 -6.90 7.53
CA ALA A 32 15.04 -8.17 8.25
C ALA A 32 15.52 -8.01 9.70
N SER A 33 16.55 -7.19 9.96
CA SER A 33 17.04 -6.92 11.31
C SER A 33 16.00 -6.22 12.16
N GLU A 34 15.22 -5.28 11.60
CA GLU A 34 14.09 -4.68 12.32
C GLU A 34 13.10 -5.77 12.73
N TRP A 35 12.68 -6.60 11.76
CA TRP A 35 11.70 -7.63 12.03
C TRP A 35 12.17 -8.63 13.10
N MET A 36 13.44 -9.02 13.06
CA MET A 36 14.07 -9.87 14.08
C MET A 36 14.16 -9.18 15.44
N TYR A 37 14.51 -7.89 15.48
CA TYR A 37 14.57 -7.11 16.71
C TYR A 37 13.19 -7.06 17.41
N TYR A 38 12.12 -6.80 16.66
CA TYR A 38 10.76 -6.77 17.20
C TYR A 38 10.29 -8.12 17.76
N HIS A 39 10.82 -9.24 17.27
CA HIS A 39 10.55 -10.57 17.80
C HIS A 39 11.52 -10.99 18.92
N GLY A 40 12.41 -10.09 19.36
CA GLY A 40 13.41 -10.40 20.39
C GLY A 40 14.54 -11.32 19.91
N CYS A 41 14.68 -11.52 18.59
CA CYS A 41 15.69 -12.38 17.99
C CYS A 41 16.99 -11.63 17.61
N MET A 42 17.07 -10.32 17.86
CA MET A 42 18.25 -9.50 17.56
C MET A 42 18.45 -8.40 18.61
N SER A 43 19.69 -8.02 18.89
CA SER A 43 20.00 -6.90 19.78
C SER A 43 19.73 -5.55 19.10
N LEU A 44 19.41 -4.53 19.91
CA LEU A 44 19.22 -3.16 19.43
C LEU A 44 20.48 -2.63 18.71
N GLU A 45 21.66 -2.90 19.27
CA GLU A 45 22.94 -2.45 18.70
C GLU A 45 23.16 -2.99 17.28
N LEU A 46 22.96 -4.30 17.07
CA LEU A 46 23.15 -4.93 15.77
C LEU A 46 22.09 -4.43 14.75
N ASN A 47 20.85 -4.23 15.20
CA ASN A 47 19.79 -3.66 14.37
C ASN A 47 20.16 -2.24 13.90
N LEU A 48 20.60 -1.38 14.81
CA LEU A 48 21.05 -0.01 14.49
C LEU A 48 22.25 -0.01 13.55
N LEU A 49 23.20 -0.93 13.73
CA LEU A 49 24.37 -1.05 12.84
C LEU A 49 23.96 -1.39 11.41
N HIS A 50 23.04 -2.35 11.23
CA HIS A 50 22.51 -2.68 9.90
C HIS A 50 21.76 -1.49 9.28
N ARG A 51 20.96 -0.77 10.07
CA ARG A 51 20.24 0.43 9.63
C ARG A 51 21.18 1.54 9.16
N ILE A 52 22.20 1.87 9.95
CA ILE A 52 23.20 2.90 9.61
C ILE A 52 23.95 2.51 8.33
N SER A 53 24.36 1.25 8.22
CA SER A 53 25.05 0.73 7.04
C SER A 53 24.19 0.84 5.76
N ALA A 54 22.90 0.48 5.87
CA ALA A 54 21.95 0.59 4.77
C ALA A 54 21.74 2.04 4.32
N ILE A 55 21.48 2.97 5.26
CA ILE A 55 21.30 4.40 4.96
C ILE A 55 22.55 5.00 4.34
N LYS A 56 23.73 4.69 4.88
CA LYS A 56 25.02 5.16 4.33
C LYS A 56 25.20 4.69 2.89
N SER A 57 24.93 3.42 2.63
CA SER A 57 25.03 2.84 1.29
C SER A 57 24.04 3.47 0.30
N LEU A 58 22.82 3.76 0.75
CA LEU A 58 21.80 4.39 -0.08
C LEU A 58 22.18 5.84 -0.42
N ARG A 59 22.67 6.61 0.56
CA ARG A 59 23.15 8.00 0.32
C ARG A 59 24.28 8.03 -0.70
N GLN A 60 25.23 7.10 -0.61
CA GLN A 60 26.32 6.98 -1.58
C GLN A 60 25.80 6.65 -2.99
N ALA A 61 24.82 5.74 -3.09
CA ALA A 61 24.22 5.38 -4.37
C ALA A 61 23.48 6.56 -5.01
N ILE A 62 22.68 7.29 -4.23
CA ILE A 62 21.98 8.51 -4.68
C ILE A 62 22.99 9.55 -5.17
N GLY A 63 24.04 9.83 -4.39
CA GLY A 63 25.07 10.80 -4.76
C GLY A 63 25.88 10.42 -6.00
N SER A 64 26.06 9.12 -6.25
CA SER A 64 26.75 8.62 -7.45
C SER A 64 25.91 8.81 -8.71
N ILE A 65 24.58 8.69 -8.60
CA ILE A 65 23.67 8.86 -9.73
C ILE A 65 23.51 10.35 -10.08
N THR A 66 23.46 11.24 -9.09
CA THR A 66 23.37 12.69 -9.35
C THR A 66 24.64 13.27 -9.98
N ALA A 67 25.77 12.54 -9.92
CA ALA A 67 27.04 12.94 -10.53
C ALA A 67 27.22 12.48 -11.99
N VAL A 68 26.35 11.59 -12.50
CA VAL A 68 26.43 11.07 -13.88
C VAL A 68 25.36 11.76 -14.73
N GLN A 69 25.78 12.65 -15.65
CA GLN A 69 24.91 13.18 -16.72
C GLN A 69 24.52 12.05 -17.70
N PRO A 70 23.33 12.10 -18.33
CA PRO A 70 22.89 11.05 -19.23
C PRO A 70 23.70 11.09 -20.53
N ALA A 71 24.45 10.03 -20.80
CA ALA A 71 24.98 9.77 -22.13
C ALA A 71 23.89 9.05 -22.95
N ASP A 72 23.56 9.61 -24.11
CA ASP A 72 22.76 8.97 -25.15
C ASP A 72 23.34 7.59 -25.50
N GLY A 73 22.48 6.58 -25.68
CA GLY A 73 22.95 5.29 -26.19
C GLY A 73 21.93 4.16 -26.14
N ASP A 74 21.20 4.02 -27.24
CA ASP A 74 20.72 2.77 -27.88
C ASP A 74 20.33 1.56 -27.01
N SER A 75 19.03 1.27 -26.97
CA SER A 75 18.45 0.00 -26.52
C SER A 75 18.07 -0.87 -27.73
N SER A 76 19.05 -1.46 -28.40
CA SER A 76 18.81 -2.59 -29.32
C SER A 76 18.63 -3.89 -28.53
N GLY A 77 17.56 -4.62 -28.85
CA GLY A 77 16.99 -5.68 -28.03
C GLY A 77 17.88 -6.91 -27.75
N ARG A 78 17.58 -7.56 -26.62
CA ARG A 78 17.96 -8.94 -26.30
C ARG A 78 17.00 -9.53 -25.26
N LEU A 79 16.54 -10.75 -25.54
CA LEU A 79 15.65 -11.55 -24.70
C LEU A 79 16.39 -12.19 -23.52
N ASP A 80 15.70 -12.19 -22.37
CA ASP A 80 15.76 -13.10 -21.21
C ASP A 80 17.09 -13.81 -20.87
N HIS A 81 17.83 -13.22 -19.92
CA HIS A 81 18.21 -13.76 -18.61
C HIS A 81 19.21 -12.78 -17.94
N GLU A 82 18.93 -12.36 -16.70
CA GLU A 82 19.84 -11.60 -15.81
C GLU A 82 20.34 -10.23 -16.31
N VAL A 83 19.43 -9.32 -16.69
CA VAL A 83 19.81 -7.91 -16.86
C VAL A 83 20.01 -7.27 -15.46
N PRO A 84 21.19 -6.72 -15.14
CA PRO A 84 21.38 -5.97 -13.90
C PRO A 84 20.45 -4.75 -13.89
N LEU A 85 19.80 -4.50 -12.75
CA LEU A 85 18.90 -3.37 -12.55
C LEU A 85 19.53 -2.06 -13.01
N HIS A 86 18.74 -1.20 -13.65
CA HIS A 86 19.16 0.17 -13.89
C HIS A 86 19.50 0.84 -12.54
N PRO A 87 20.58 1.64 -12.43
CA PRO A 87 21.00 2.23 -11.15
C PRO A 87 19.88 2.99 -10.41
N MET A 88 19.00 3.67 -11.15
CA MET A 88 17.84 4.35 -10.56
C MET A 88 16.76 3.37 -10.08
N GLU A 89 16.53 2.22 -10.74
CA GLU A 89 15.59 1.20 -10.24
C GLU A 89 16.13 0.54 -8.95
N THR A 90 17.46 0.36 -8.86
CA THR A 90 18.14 -0.06 -7.64
C THR A 90 17.88 0.93 -6.50
N VAL A 91 18.06 2.22 -6.76
CA VAL A 91 17.81 3.27 -5.76
C VAL A 91 16.34 3.33 -5.40
N LEU A 92 15.42 3.27 -6.37
CA LEU A 92 13.98 3.23 -6.11
C LEU A 92 13.59 2.04 -5.22
N THR A 93 14.12 0.85 -5.52
CA THR A 93 13.91 -0.36 -4.69
C THR A 93 14.40 -0.14 -3.27
N ALA A 94 15.61 0.39 -3.12
CA ALA A 94 16.20 0.67 -1.82
C ALA A 94 15.42 1.75 -1.04
N VAL A 95 14.99 2.83 -1.68
CA VAL A 95 14.16 3.88 -1.07
C VAL A 95 12.80 3.32 -0.64
N LEU A 96 12.11 2.56 -1.51
CA LEU A 96 10.81 1.98 -1.18
C LEU A 96 10.87 0.96 -0.04
N LEU A 97 11.94 0.16 0.03
CA LEU A 97 12.17 -0.72 1.19
C LEU A 97 12.45 0.08 2.47
N GLN A 98 13.11 1.23 2.38
CA GLN A 98 13.27 2.16 3.51
C GLN A 98 11.97 2.89 3.87
N VAL A 99 11.05 3.13 2.92
CA VAL A 99 9.68 3.55 3.25
C VAL A 99 8.98 2.42 3.99
N ALA A 100 9.11 1.16 3.56
CA ALA A 100 8.54 0.03 4.30
C ALA A 100 9.11 -0.10 5.73
N ASN A 101 10.37 0.29 5.97
CA ASN A 101 10.92 0.40 7.34
C ASN A 101 10.19 1.43 8.22
N SER A 102 9.49 2.42 7.64
CA SER A 102 8.69 3.36 8.45
C SER A 102 7.59 2.64 9.22
N LEU A 103 7.16 1.45 8.79
CA LEU A 103 6.25 0.61 9.57
C LEU A 103 6.78 0.38 10.99
N PHE A 104 8.10 0.31 11.17
CA PHE A 104 8.75 0.13 12.47
C PHE A 104 9.10 1.46 13.16
N ASP A 105 9.49 2.48 12.39
CA ASP A 105 9.93 3.77 12.95
C ASP A 105 8.77 4.72 13.31
N GLY A 106 7.54 4.45 12.85
CA GLY A 106 6.40 5.37 12.97
C GLY A 106 6.31 6.35 11.81
N TRP A 107 5.36 7.29 11.87
CA TRP A 107 5.03 8.18 10.73
C TRP A 107 6.09 9.26 10.44
N SER A 108 6.96 9.58 11.38
CA SER A 108 7.82 10.77 11.40
C SER A 108 8.69 11.01 10.15
N TRP A 109 9.04 9.97 9.39
CA TRP A 109 9.91 10.07 8.21
C TRP A 109 9.23 9.61 6.91
N SER A 110 7.95 9.24 6.96
CA SER A 110 7.25 8.62 5.83
C SER A 110 7.09 9.57 4.64
N ASP A 111 6.67 10.82 4.88
CA ASP A 111 6.42 11.81 3.81
C ASP A 111 7.70 12.15 3.04
N THR A 112 8.81 12.47 3.71
CA THR A 112 10.08 12.79 3.03
C THR A 112 10.59 11.63 2.18
N ARG A 113 10.45 10.39 2.67
CA ARG A 113 10.87 9.19 1.92
C ARG A 113 9.94 8.93 0.73
N LEU A 114 8.63 9.18 0.87
CA LEU A 114 7.66 9.11 -0.22
C LEU A 114 7.96 10.17 -1.29
N SER A 115 8.20 11.43 -0.92
CA SER A 115 8.54 12.48 -1.87
C SER A 115 9.84 12.15 -2.63
N CYS A 116 10.84 11.58 -1.95
CA CYS A 116 12.07 11.12 -2.60
C CYS A 116 11.80 9.97 -3.59
N ALA A 117 11.02 8.95 -3.21
CA ALA A 117 10.65 7.87 -4.10
C ALA A 117 9.86 8.36 -5.32
N PHE A 118 8.95 9.32 -5.12
CA PHE A 118 8.19 9.95 -6.20
C PHE A 118 9.11 10.64 -7.23
N GLN A 119 10.10 11.40 -6.78
CA GLN A 119 11.08 12.03 -7.67
C GLN A 119 11.85 10.99 -8.52
N VAL A 120 12.23 9.86 -7.91
CA VAL A 120 12.90 8.77 -8.65
C VAL A 120 11.96 8.13 -9.68
N LEU A 121 10.67 7.97 -9.35
CA LEU A 121 9.65 7.49 -10.30
C LEU A 121 9.49 8.42 -11.50
N CYS A 122 9.47 9.74 -11.27
CA CYS A 122 9.44 10.75 -12.34
C CYS A 122 10.68 10.65 -13.24
N ASN A 123 11.87 10.55 -12.64
CA ASN A 123 13.13 10.48 -13.39
C ASN A 123 13.27 9.20 -14.23
N LEU A 124 12.55 8.14 -13.87
CA LEU A 124 12.51 6.87 -14.61
C LEU A 124 11.35 6.79 -15.62
N ASP A 125 10.53 7.85 -15.76
CA ASP A 125 9.31 7.88 -16.57
C ASP A 125 8.34 6.70 -16.29
N LEU A 126 8.26 6.25 -15.04
CA LEU A 126 7.43 5.07 -14.67
C LEU A 126 5.96 5.41 -14.38
N ILE A 127 5.58 6.69 -14.47
CA ILE A 127 4.25 7.19 -14.10
C ILE A 127 3.33 7.24 -15.32
N THR A 128 3.87 7.63 -16.47
CA THR A 128 3.12 7.95 -17.69
C THR A 128 2.67 6.69 -18.43
N HIS A 129 3.55 5.68 -18.48
CA HIS A 129 3.35 4.45 -19.25
C HIS A 129 3.54 3.21 -18.40
N THR A 130 2.81 2.13 -18.72
CA THR A 130 2.95 0.84 -18.06
C THR A 130 4.33 0.25 -18.37
N PRO A 131 5.21 0.07 -17.38
CA PRO A 131 6.55 -0.47 -17.64
C PRO A 131 6.49 -1.93 -18.11
N ALA A 132 7.32 -2.29 -19.10
CA ALA A 132 7.41 -3.69 -19.56
C ALA A 132 7.98 -4.60 -18.45
N HIS A 133 9.06 -4.15 -17.80
CA HIS A 133 9.74 -4.91 -16.76
C HIS A 133 8.88 -5.07 -15.51
N PHE A 134 8.82 -6.30 -15.00
CA PHE A 134 8.08 -6.65 -13.79
C PHE A 134 8.49 -5.81 -12.58
N ILE A 135 9.79 -5.52 -12.42
CA ILE A 135 10.30 -4.83 -11.24
C ILE A 135 9.87 -3.38 -11.21
N SER A 136 10.05 -2.65 -12.32
CA SER A 136 9.51 -1.31 -12.47
C SER A 136 8.01 -1.26 -12.15
N ARG A 137 7.20 -2.19 -12.68
CA ARG A 137 5.77 -2.29 -12.32
C ARG A 137 5.53 -2.54 -10.84
N PHE A 138 6.24 -3.50 -10.25
CA PHE A 138 6.14 -3.81 -8.84
C PHE A 138 6.47 -2.61 -7.94
N LEU A 139 7.50 -1.83 -8.30
CA LEU A 139 7.91 -0.64 -7.55
C LEU A 139 6.86 0.46 -7.61
N VAL A 140 6.27 0.72 -8.80
CA VAL A 140 5.15 1.68 -8.95
C VAL A 140 3.94 1.24 -8.11
N GLN A 141 3.58 -0.04 -8.18
CA GLN A 141 2.47 -0.60 -7.39
C GLN A 141 2.73 -0.48 -5.88
N ARG A 142 3.96 -0.73 -5.43
CA ARG A 142 4.35 -0.58 -4.02
C ARG A 142 4.29 0.86 -3.56
N PHE A 143 4.80 1.78 -4.37
CA PHE A 143 4.69 3.21 -4.10
C PHE A 143 3.23 3.63 -3.96
N ALA A 144 2.38 3.26 -4.94
CA ALA A 144 0.97 3.64 -4.96
C ALA A 144 0.21 3.18 -3.71
N MET A 145 0.46 1.97 -3.22
CA MET A 145 -0.19 1.47 -2.00
C MET A 145 0.27 2.21 -0.75
N LEU A 146 1.55 2.61 -0.68
CA LEU A 146 2.08 3.39 0.45
C LEU A 146 1.55 4.82 0.43
N ASP A 147 1.50 5.43 -0.76
CA ASP A 147 0.95 6.77 -0.99
C ASP A 147 -0.56 6.81 -0.66
N LEU A 148 -1.32 5.82 -1.13
CA LEU A 148 -2.74 5.66 -0.78
C LEU A 148 -2.95 5.45 0.73
N ALA A 149 -2.15 4.60 1.37
CA ALA A 149 -2.25 4.41 2.82
C ALA A 149 -2.01 5.73 3.58
N ASN A 150 -1.02 6.51 3.14
CA ASN A 150 -0.73 7.83 3.72
C ASN A 150 -1.88 8.81 3.49
N ALA A 151 -2.41 8.88 2.28
CA ALA A 151 -3.55 9.74 1.93
C ALA A 151 -4.80 9.40 2.76
N LEU A 152 -5.15 8.12 2.86
CA LEU A 152 -6.35 7.66 3.56
C LEU A 152 -6.28 7.83 5.08
N LEU A 153 -5.14 7.49 5.68
CA LEU A 153 -4.99 7.52 7.15
C LEU A 153 -4.69 8.91 7.69
N ARG A 154 -4.01 9.76 6.92
CA ARG A 154 -3.62 11.11 7.34
C ARG A 154 -4.40 12.23 6.67
N GLN A 155 -5.31 11.92 5.76
CA GLN A 155 -6.03 12.90 4.94
C GLN A 155 -5.04 13.83 4.22
N SER A 156 -4.02 13.22 3.61
CA SER A 156 -2.97 13.93 2.87
C SER A 156 -3.17 13.78 1.37
N ARG A 157 -2.61 14.73 0.62
CA ARG A 157 -2.66 14.70 -0.85
C ARG A 157 -1.83 13.54 -1.38
N LEU A 158 -2.33 12.87 -2.41
CA LEU A 158 -1.55 11.87 -3.16
C LEU A 158 -0.35 12.52 -3.85
N HIS A 159 0.77 11.79 -3.87
CA HIS A 159 1.91 12.14 -4.72
C HIS A 159 1.68 11.69 -6.16
N LEU A 160 1.15 10.48 -6.38
CA LEU A 160 0.85 10.00 -7.73
C LEU A 160 -0.30 10.80 -8.36
N PRO A 161 -0.13 11.30 -9.60
CA PRO A 161 -1.22 11.95 -10.31
C PRO A 161 -2.25 10.93 -10.79
N LEU A 162 -3.52 11.34 -10.92
CA LEU A 162 -4.60 10.51 -11.48
C LEU A 162 -4.32 10.03 -12.92
N SER A 163 -3.44 10.73 -13.66
CA SER A 163 -3.00 10.34 -14.99
C SER A 163 -2.12 9.08 -15.02
N CYS A 164 -1.61 8.64 -13.86
CA CYS A 164 -0.79 7.44 -13.72
C CYS A 164 -1.50 6.23 -14.33
N TRP A 165 -0.77 5.45 -15.13
CA TRP A 165 -1.31 4.26 -15.80
C TRP A 165 -1.96 3.26 -14.83
N LEU A 166 -1.48 3.21 -13.58
CA LEU A 166 -1.98 2.29 -12.55
C LEU A 166 -3.42 2.59 -12.13
N PHE A 167 -3.85 3.85 -12.22
CA PHE A 167 -5.18 4.29 -11.81
C PHE A 167 -6.24 4.19 -12.91
N LYS A 168 -5.82 3.87 -14.14
CA LYS A 168 -6.74 3.72 -15.29
C LYS A 168 -7.50 2.41 -15.22
N LEU A 169 -8.83 2.48 -15.16
CA LEU A 169 -9.72 1.32 -15.23
C LEU A 169 -9.58 0.58 -16.57
N GLY A 170 -9.71 -0.75 -16.57
CA GLY A 170 -9.83 -1.57 -17.79
C GLY A 170 -8.53 -1.96 -18.51
N THR A 171 -7.35 -1.61 -17.99
CA THR A 171 -6.07 -2.02 -18.62
C THR A 171 -5.76 -3.49 -18.34
N SER A 172 -5.13 -4.25 -19.24
CA SER A 172 -4.84 -5.70 -19.05
C SER A 172 -3.74 -5.99 -18.00
N ALA A 173 -3.15 -4.98 -17.38
CA ALA A 173 -2.03 -5.15 -16.45
C ALA A 173 -2.36 -5.90 -15.14
N ASP A 174 -3.65 -6.17 -14.85
CA ASP A 174 -4.06 -7.06 -13.74
C ASP A 174 -3.81 -8.54 -14.01
N GLU A 175 -3.73 -8.93 -15.29
CA GLU A 175 -3.59 -10.33 -15.71
C GLU A 175 -2.13 -10.78 -15.80
N VAL A 176 -1.18 -9.84 -15.74
CA VAL A 176 0.25 -10.18 -15.83
C VAL A 176 0.73 -10.70 -14.50
N GLU A 177 1.27 -11.92 -14.50
CA GLU A 177 1.76 -12.54 -13.27
C GLU A 177 3.02 -11.87 -12.71
N PRO A 178 3.13 -11.78 -11.37
CA PRO A 178 2.10 -12.05 -10.36
C PRO A 178 1.01 -10.96 -10.31
N ARG A 179 -0.25 -11.38 -10.10
CA ARG A 179 -1.41 -10.49 -10.18
C ARG A 179 -1.29 -9.34 -9.18
N HIS A 180 -1.75 -8.15 -9.56
CA HIS A 180 -1.70 -6.97 -8.69
C HIS A 180 -2.31 -7.23 -7.29
N GLN A 181 -3.47 -7.88 -7.25
CA GLN A 181 -4.13 -8.20 -5.97
C GLN A 181 -3.29 -9.13 -5.10
N GLN A 182 -2.56 -10.11 -5.67
CA GLN A 182 -1.64 -10.97 -4.91
C GLN A 182 -0.47 -10.16 -4.34
N MET A 183 -0.03 -9.11 -5.04
CA MET A 183 1.06 -8.22 -4.63
C MET A 183 0.69 -7.29 -3.48
N THR A 184 -0.46 -6.64 -3.61
CA THR A 184 -0.86 -5.49 -2.79
C THR A 184 -1.92 -5.86 -1.77
N GLY A 185 -2.69 -6.92 -2.04
CA GLY A 185 -3.91 -7.26 -1.32
C GLY A 185 -5.14 -6.50 -1.81
N CYS A 186 -4.97 -5.42 -2.58
CA CYS A 186 -6.03 -4.60 -3.12
C CYS A 186 -6.18 -4.88 -4.61
N PRO A 187 -7.38 -5.16 -5.13
CA PRO A 187 -7.62 -5.17 -6.56
C PRO A 187 -7.26 -3.83 -7.21
N ARG A 188 -6.59 -3.82 -8.36
CA ARG A 188 -6.14 -2.57 -8.99
C ARG A 188 -7.30 -1.67 -9.41
N GLY A 189 -8.42 -2.24 -9.84
CA GLY A 189 -9.64 -1.46 -10.12
C GLY A 189 -10.04 -0.60 -8.92
N LEU A 190 -9.96 -1.15 -7.71
CA LEU A 190 -10.20 -0.40 -6.48
C LEU A 190 -9.08 0.60 -6.17
N VAL A 191 -7.83 0.32 -6.51
CA VAL A 191 -6.72 1.29 -6.38
C VAL A 191 -6.99 2.56 -7.18
N GLY A 192 -7.49 2.43 -8.43
CA GLY A 192 -7.90 3.58 -9.25
C GLY A 192 -9.07 4.36 -8.64
N LEU A 193 -10.12 3.66 -8.18
CA LEU A 193 -11.28 4.29 -7.54
C LEU A 193 -10.89 4.99 -6.23
N LEU A 194 -10.07 4.37 -5.39
CA LEU A 194 -9.54 4.99 -4.17
C LEU A 194 -8.73 6.25 -4.46
N ALA A 195 -7.90 6.24 -5.52
CA ALA A 195 -7.15 7.43 -5.91
C ALA A 195 -8.08 8.58 -6.33
N GLN A 196 -9.16 8.29 -7.05
CA GLN A 196 -10.19 9.28 -7.39
C GLN A 196 -10.89 9.82 -6.14
N ILE A 197 -11.24 8.97 -5.16
CA ILE A 197 -11.83 9.40 -3.88
C ILE A 197 -10.89 10.37 -3.15
N CYS A 198 -9.61 10.01 -3.02
CA CYS A 198 -8.60 10.88 -2.40
C CYS A 198 -8.51 12.22 -3.13
N SER A 199 -8.42 12.20 -4.46
CA SER A 199 -8.36 13.42 -5.25
C SER A 199 -9.61 14.29 -5.11
N LEU A 200 -10.81 13.70 -5.04
CA LEU A 200 -12.04 14.46 -4.81
C LEU A 200 -12.05 15.12 -3.43
N ALA A 201 -11.64 14.38 -2.39
CA ALA A 201 -11.50 14.93 -1.03
C ALA A 201 -10.53 16.12 -1.01
N ASP A 202 -9.39 16.00 -1.70
CA ASP A 202 -8.41 17.08 -1.83
C ASP A 202 -8.99 18.29 -2.59
N THR A 203 -9.68 18.08 -3.72
CA THR A 203 -10.26 19.20 -4.51
C THR A 203 -11.33 19.98 -3.75
N LEU A 204 -12.04 19.31 -2.84
CA LEU A 204 -13.00 19.97 -1.99
C LEU A 204 -12.32 20.80 -0.90
N ALA A 205 -11.20 20.33 -0.34
CA ALA A 205 -10.37 21.10 0.57
C ALA A 205 -9.75 22.34 -0.12
N ASP A 206 -9.41 22.23 -1.41
CA ASP A 206 -8.92 23.32 -2.26
C ASP A 206 -10.03 24.32 -2.69
N GLY A 207 -11.29 24.12 -2.26
CA GLY A 207 -12.38 25.09 -2.45
C GLY A 207 -13.18 24.96 -3.75
N ARG A 208 -13.14 23.81 -4.43
CA ARG A 208 -14.02 23.54 -5.59
C ARG A 208 -15.50 23.62 -5.19
N CYS A 209 -16.36 23.98 -6.16
CA CYS A 209 -17.80 24.00 -5.99
C CYS A 209 -18.32 22.65 -5.44
N LYS A 210 -18.99 22.69 -4.28
CA LYS A 210 -19.51 21.50 -3.61
C LYS A 210 -20.49 20.71 -4.48
N ALA A 211 -21.30 21.39 -5.30
CA ALA A 211 -22.28 20.73 -6.17
C ALA A 211 -21.59 19.83 -7.20
N ASP A 212 -20.53 20.32 -7.84
CA ASP A 212 -19.78 19.54 -8.84
C ASP A 212 -19.08 18.35 -8.20
N VAL A 213 -18.49 18.53 -7.01
CA VAL A 213 -17.87 17.44 -6.26
C VAL A 213 -18.90 16.37 -5.87
N LEU A 214 -20.11 16.76 -5.49
CA LEU A 214 -21.18 15.81 -5.17
C LEU A 214 -21.65 15.04 -6.40
N MET A 215 -21.73 15.67 -7.57
CA MET A 215 -22.02 14.96 -8.83
C MET A 215 -20.95 13.92 -9.15
N ASP A 216 -19.68 14.31 -9.07
CA ASP A 216 -18.55 13.38 -9.30
C ASP A 216 -18.55 12.24 -8.26
N ALA A 217 -18.90 12.54 -7.00
CA ALA A 217 -19.04 11.55 -5.94
C ALA A 217 -20.18 10.56 -6.21
N SER A 218 -21.32 11.01 -6.74
CA SER A 218 -22.44 10.14 -7.15
C SER A 218 -22.02 9.21 -8.28
N GLN A 219 -21.34 9.72 -9.31
CA GLN A 219 -20.80 8.89 -10.38
C GLN A 219 -19.81 7.85 -9.83
N LEU A 220 -18.91 8.26 -8.94
CA LEU A 220 -17.93 7.36 -8.34
C LEU A 220 -18.58 6.28 -7.46
N GLN A 221 -19.69 6.60 -6.80
CA GLN A 221 -20.49 5.62 -6.05
C GLN A 221 -21.10 4.56 -6.99
N GLU A 222 -21.63 4.97 -8.14
CA GLU A 222 -22.16 4.06 -9.16
C GLU A 222 -21.06 3.15 -9.73
N GLU A 223 -19.87 3.70 -10.00
CA GLU A 223 -18.71 2.94 -10.47
C GLU A 223 -18.24 1.90 -9.45
N LEU A 224 -18.21 2.25 -8.15
CA LEU A 224 -17.94 1.30 -7.06
C LEU A 224 -18.98 0.17 -7.02
N HIS A 225 -20.26 0.51 -7.16
CA HIS A 225 -21.34 -0.47 -7.10
C HIS A 225 -21.28 -1.43 -8.30
N LYS A 226 -21.04 -0.90 -9.50
CA LYS A 226 -20.82 -1.69 -10.73
C LYS A 226 -19.61 -2.61 -10.58
N TYR A 227 -18.49 -2.09 -10.10
CA TYR A 227 -17.29 -2.88 -9.83
C TYR A 227 -17.59 -4.05 -8.89
N PHE A 228 -18.31 -3.81 -7.79
CA PHE A 228 -18.63 -4.87 -6.82
C PHE A 228 -19.57 -5.92 -7.41
N SER A 229 -20.55 -5.49 -8.21
CA SER A 229 -21.50 -6.39 -8.88
C SER A 229 -20.78 -7.31 -9.87
N ASP A 230 -19.97 -6.74 -10.75
CA ASP A 230 -19.17 -7.48 -11.75
C ASP A 230 -18.18 -8.44 -11.07
N ALA A 231 -17.53 -7.99 -9.98
CA ALA A 231 -16.61 -8.82 -9.21
C ALA A 231 -17.33 -9.99 -8.53
N SER A 232 -18.53 -9.76 -7.98
CA SER A 232 -19.33 -10.79 -7.30
C SER A 232 -19.76 -11.89 -8.28
N THR A 233 -20.12 -11.55 -9.51
CA THR A 233 -20.43 -12.53 -10.57
C THR A 233 -19.24 -13.40 -10.95
N ARG A 234 -18.00 -12.87 -10.90
CA ARG A 234 -16.77 -13.61 -11.22
C ARG A 234 -16.26 -14.50 -10.08
N ARG A 235 -16.66 -14.25 -8.82
CA ARG A 235 -16.18 -14.97 -7.62
C ARG A 235 -16.63 -16.43 -7.52
N THR A 236 -17.69 -16.82 -8.22
CA THR A 236 -18.24 -18.19 -8.19
C THR A 236 -17.30 -19.27 -8.76
N VAL A 237 -16.16 -18.88 -9.35
CA VAL A 237 -15.32 -19.78 -10.16
C VAL A 237 -14.00 -20.22 -9.48
N GLN A 238 -13.49 -19.53 -8.45
CA GLN A 238 -12.16 -19.82 -7.88
C GLN A 238 -12.15 -19.90 -6.34
N VAL A 239 -12.30 -21.12 -5.80
CA VAL A 239 -12.24 -21.44 -4.36
C VAL A 239 -10.85 -21.20 -3.76
N ALA A 240 -9.79 -21.29 -4.57
CA ALA A 240 -8.40 -21.18 -4.13
C ALA A 240 -8.02 -19.80 -3.56
N ASP A 241 -8.73 -18.73 -3.95
CA ASP A 241 -8.42 -17.35 -3.60
C ASP A 241 -9.35 -16.74 -2.53
N ARG A 242 -10.07 -17.57 -1.75
CA ARG A 242 -11.10 -17.09 -0.80
C ARG A 242 -10.61 -15.95 0.10
N HIS A 243 -9.43 -16.08 0.72
CA HIS A 243 -8.89 -15.04 1.61
C HIS A 243 -8.46 -13.77 0.88
N LEU A 244 -7.98 -13.90 -0.36
CA LEU A 244 -7.61 -12.77 -1.19
C LEU A 244 -8.84 -12.00 -1.67
N ASN A 245 -9.94 -12.73 -1.95
CA ASN A 245 -11.24 -12.15 -2.26
C ASN A 245 -11.81 -11.41 -1.05
N SER A 246 -11.81 -12.02 0.14
CA SER A 246 -12.22 -11.34 1.38
C SER A 246 -11.42 -10.07 1.64
N LEU A 247 -10.11 -10.10 1.40
CA LEU A 247 -9.27 -8.91 1.51
C LEU A 247 -9.62 -7.83 0.47
N GLY A 248 -9.91 -8.23 -0.78
CA GLY A 248 -10.39 -7.32 -1.80
C GLY A 248 -11.73 -6.68 -1.43
N GLU A 249 -12.62 -7.42 -0.78
CA GLU A 249 -13.87 -6.89 -0.22
C GLU A 249 -13.63 -5.94 0.95
N CYS A 250 -12.63 -6.20 1.82
CA CYS A 250 -12.23 -5.24 2.84
C CYS A 250 -11.83 -3.90 2.19
N TRP A 251 -11.08 -3.93 1.09
CA TRP A 251 -10.70 -2.72 0.36
C TRP A 251 -11.88 -2.03 -0.32
N TYR A 252 -12.86 -2.78 -0.82
CA TYR A 252 -14.10 -2.22 -1.37
C TYR A 252 -14.87 -1.43 -0.29
N TRP A 253 -15.14 -2.05 0.86
CA TRP A 253 -15.85 -1.37 1.94
C TRP A 253 -15.04 -0.23 2.54
N CYS A 254 -13.71 -0.35 2.56
CA CYS A 254 -12.82 0.76 2.88
C CYS A 254 -13.01 1.93 1.90
N ALA A 255 -13.05 1.68 0.59
CA ALA A 255 -13.29 2.72 -0.42
C ALA A 255 -14.66 3.38 -0.23
N TYR A 256 -15.70 2.57 -0.02
CA TYR A 256 -17.04 3.07 0.21
C TYR A 256 -17.11 3.96 1.47
N LEU A 257 -16.49 3.52 2.57
CA LEU A 257 -16.40 4.30 3.81
C LEU A 257 -15.62 5.61 3.61
N CYS A 258 -14.56 5.60 2.79
CA CYS A 258 -13.82 6.82 2.44
C CYS A 258 -14.68 7.79 1.64
N LEU A 259 -15.43 7.32 0.66
CA LEU A 259 -16.35 8.16 -0.13
C LEU A 259 -17.39 8.83 0.80
N GLN A 260 -18.01 8.03 1.67
CA GLN A 260 -19.01 8.51 2.62
C GLN A 260 -18.46 9.58 3.59
N ARG A 261 -17.26 9.35 4.14
CA ARG A 261 -16.71 10.19 5.20
C ARG A 261 -15.87 11.37 4.71
N CYS A 262 -15.10 11.18 3.63
CA CYS A 262 -14.16 12.18 3.15
C CYS A 262 -14.72 13.07 2.03
N VAL A 263 -15.75 12.61 1.30
CA VAL A 263 -16.32 13.36 0.16
C VAL A 263 -17.78 13.74 0.41
N LEU A 264 -18.60 12.80 0.88
CA LEU A 264 -20.02 13.05 1.15
C LEU A 264 -20.29 13.65 2.55
N PHE A 265 -19.29 13.61 3.45
CA PHE A 265 -19.39 14.08 4.85
C PHE A 265 -20.58 13.49 5.62
N LEU A 266 -20.95 12.23 5.34
CA LEU A 266 -21.99 11.55 6.10
C LEU A 266 -21.55 11.46 7.57
N PRO A 267 -22.42 11.77 8.55
CA PRO A 267 -22.09 11.66 9.97
C PRO A 267 -21.67 10.23 10.32
N THR A 268 -20.73 10.07 11.26
CA THR A 268 -20.30 8.73 11.70
C THR A 268 -21.48 7.90 12.20
N GLN A 269 -22.48 8.51 12.85
CA GLN A 269 -23.67 7.81 13.35
C GLN A 269 -24.69 7.43 12.27
N SER A 270 -24.47 7.79 10.99
CA SER A 270 -25.44 7.49 9.95
C SER A 270 -25.59 5.98 9.72
N PRO A 271 -26.79 5.48 9.41
CA PRO A 271 -27.02 4.06 9.13
C PRO A 271 -26.14 3.54 7.98
N GLU A 272 -25.90 4.37 6.96
CA GLU A 272 -25.10 4.01 5.79
C GLU A 272 -23.61 3.82 6.14
N VAL A 273 -23.07 4.69 7.00
CA VAL A 273 -21.70 4.58 7.50
C VAL A 273 -21.57 3.35 8.39
N GLN A 274 -22.48 3.17 9.35
CA GLN A 274 -22.41 2.04 10.28
C GLN A 274 -22.66 0.69 9.60
N SER A 275 -23.50 0.64 8.57
CA SER A 275 -23.64 -0.57 7.74
C SER A 275 -22.32 -0.93 7.05
N SER A 276 -21.60 0.07 6.53
CA SER A 276 -20.30 -0.14 5.87
C SER A 276 -19.23 -0.60 6.87
N VAL A 277 -19.22 -0.03 8.07
CA VAL A 277 -18.34 -0.44 9.18
C VAL A 277 -18.64 -1.89 9.59
N ALA A 278 -19.91 -2.26 9.76
CA ALA A 278 -20.31 -3.63 10.13
C ALA A 278 -19.87 -4.66 9.07
N CYS A 279 -20.09 -4.38 7.78
CA CYS A 279 -19.62 -5.24 6.70
C CYS A 279 -18.09 -5.40 6.73
N LEU A 280 -17.36 -4.30 6.95
CA LEU A 280 -15.91 -4.32 7.01
C LEU A 280 -15.38 -5.13 8.22
N ILE A 281 -16.01 -4.98 9.39
CA ILE A 281 -15.72 -5.72 10.63
C ILE A 281 -15.86 -7.23 10.42
N GLU A 282 -16.96 -7.68 9.81
CA GLU A 282 -17.18 -9.11 9.53
C GLU A 282 -16.13 -9.67 8.57
N LEU A 283 -15.78 -8.92 7.53
CA LEU A 283 -14.72 -9.31 6.60
C LEU A 283 -13.36 -9.36 7.30
N LEU A 284 -13.03 -8.39 8.15
CA LEU A 284 -11.79 -8.36 8.91
C LEU A 284 -11.64 -9.57 9.84
N LYS A 285 -12.74 -10.06 10.44
CA LYS A 285 -12.75 -11.31 11.24
C LYS A 285 -12.43 -12.53 10.36
N SER A 286 -12.92 -12.56 9.13
CA SER A 286 -12.77 -13.70 8.21
C SER A 286 -11.36 -13.89 7.62
N VAL A 287 -10.54 -12.84 7.59
CA VAL A 287 -9.17 -12.90 7.06
C VAL A 287 -8.22 -13.52 8.09
N PRO A 288 -7.45 -14.58 7.82
CA PRO A 288 -6.51 -15.14 8.79
C PRO A 288 -5.31 -14.20 9.01
N LEU A 289 -4.87 -14.02 10.25
CA LEU A 289 -3.68 -13.20 10.53
C LEU A 289 -2.39 -13.87 10.05
N ARG A 290 -2.24 -15.19 10.21
CA ARG A 290 -1.00 -15.90 9.89
C ARG A 290 -0.83 -16.26 8.40
N CYS A 291 -1.65 -15.68 7.51
CA CYS A 291 -1.51 -15.83 6.06
C CYS A 291 -1.05 -14.50 5.45
N LEU A 292 -0.33 -14.54 4.31
CA LEU A 292 0.23 -13.36 3.64
C LEU A 292 -0.76 -12.17 3.46
N PRO A 293 -2.05 -12.41 3.13
CA PRO A 293 -3.08 -11.37 3.10
C PRO A 293 -3.28 -10.62 4.42
N GLY A 294 -3.03 -11.26 5.57
CA GLY A 294 -3.27 -10.71 6.90
C GLY A 294 -2.43 -9.47 7.21
N SER A 295 -1.23 -9.33 6.63
CA SER A 295 -0.42 -8.12 6.79
C SER A 295 -1.04 -6.88 6.12
N LYS A 296 -1.96 -7.08 5.18
CA LYS A 296 -2.54 -6.04 4.31
C LYS A 296 -3.86 -5.46 4.82
N ILE A 297 -4.42 -6.00 5.91
CA ILE A 297 -5.66 -5.48 6.50
C ILE A 297 -5.44 -4.22 7.36
N PHE A 298 -4.20 -3.74 7.50
CA PHE A 298 -3.86 -2.58 8.32
C PHE A 298 -4.73 -1.35 8.01
N VAL A 299 -4.76 -0.90 6.75
CA VAL A 299 -5.53 0.30 6.37
C VAL A 299 -7.03 0.07 6.59
N PRO A 300 -7.65 -1.02 6.08
CA PRO A 300 -9.05 -1.29 6.37
C PRO A 300 -9.38 -1.39 7.87
N LEU A 301 -8.50 -1.95 8.70
CA LEU A 301 -8.67 -2.03 10.16
C LEU A 301 -8.76 -0.64 10.78
N CYS A 302 -7.82 0.24 10.48
CA CYS A 302 -7.81 1.60 11.03
C CYS A 302 -9.00 2.42 10.52
N MET A 303 -9.41 2.22 9.27
CA MET A 303 -10.58 2.90 8.71
C MET A 303 -11.88 2.45 9.40
N ALA A 304 -12.05 1.15 9.65
CA ALA A 304 -13.18 0.65 10.44
C ALA A 304 -13.17 1.21 11.87
N ALA A 305 -12.00 1.18 12.53
CA ALA A 305 -11.83 1.65 13.91
C ALA A 305 -12.17 3.14 14.06
N ARG A 306 -11.77 3.96 13.08
CA ARG A 306 -12.05 5.40 13.10
C ARG A 306 -13.55 5.71 13.14
N GLU A 307 -14.37 4.85 12.55
CA GLU A 307 -15.81 5.10 12.38
C GLU A 307 -16.69 4.19 13.26
N ALA A 308 -16.11 3.28 14.05
CA ALA A 308 -16.85 2.41 14.94
C ALA A 308 -17.42 3.17 16.15
N ILE A 309 -18.73 3.01 16.40
CA ILE A 309 -19.42 3.64 17.55
C ILE A 309 -19.76 2.63 18.65
N ASN A 310 -20.04 1.37 18.28
CA ASN A 310 -20.43 0.34 19.24
C ASN A 310 -19.21 -0.10 20.08
N PRO A 311 -19.30 -0.13 21.42
CA PRO A 311 -18.23 -0.64 22.29
C PRO A 311 -17.77 -2.06 21.95
N GLU A 312 -18.67 -2.94 21.52
CA GLU A 312 -18.31 -4.32 21.14
C GLU A 312 -17.41 -4.35 19.89
N ASP A 313 -17.75 -3.54 18.89
CA ASP A 313 -16.98 -3.38 17.66
C ASP A 313 -15.61 -2.75 17.94
N ARG A 314 -15.58 -1.70 18.77
CA ARG A 314 -14.34 -1.05 19.24
C ARG A 314 -13.43 -2.04 19.95
N SER A 315 -13.97 -2.83 20.87
CA SER A 315 -13.25 -3.89 21.59
C SER A 315 -12.70 -4.96 20.64
N MET A 316 -13.52 -5.40 19.68
CA MET A 316 -13.10 -6.36 18.64
C MET A 316 -11.91 -5.82 17.83
N LEU A 317 -12.01 -4.57 17.34
CA LEU A 317 -10.99 -3.93 16.53
C LEU A 317 -9.68 -3.71 17.31
N SER A 318 -9.77 -3.30 18.58
CA SER A 318 -8.61 -3.14 19.45
C SER A 318 -7.93 -4.50 19.73
N LYS A 319 -8.72 -5.54 20.06
CA LYS A 319 -8.20 -6.91 20.18
C LYS A 319 -7.54 -7.39 18.89
N ARG A 320 -8.17 -7.10 17.75
CA ARG A 320 -7.65 -7.48 16.44
C ARG A 320 -6.32 -6.80 16.14
N ASN A 321 -6.17 -5.52 16.49
CA ASN A 321 -4.92 -4.79 16.42
C ASN A 321 -3.83 -5.42 17.30
N ALA A 322 -4.18 -5.80 18.54
CA ALA A 322 -3.25 -6.49 19.45
C ALA A 322 -2.79 -7.84 18.89
N ASP A 323 -3.70 -8.65 18.35
CA ASP A 323 -3.36 -9.91 17.69
C ASP A 323 -2.45 -9.70 16.46
N MET A 324 -2.72 -8.65 15.68
CA MET A 324 -1.86 -8.26 14.57
C MET A 324 -0.48 -7.82 15.02
N ARG A 325 -0.34 -7.15 16.16
CA ARG A 325 0.97 -6.72 16.71
C ARG A 325 1.90 -7.89 16.98
N ILE A 326 1.35 -9.02 17.41
CA ILE A 326 2.12 -10.24 17.68
C ILE A 326 2.67 -10.85 16.38
N VAL A 327 1.93 -10.76 15.27
CA VAL A 327 2.30 -11.42 14.00
C VAL A 327 3.04 -10.47 13.05
N TYR A 328 2.61 -9.21 12.99
CA TYR A 328 3.14 -8.16 12.12
C TYR A 328 3.40 -6.90 12.95
N PRO A 329 4.59 -6.77 13.54
CA PRO A 329 4.96 -5.55 14.26
C PRO A 329 4.87 -4.34 13.34
N SER A 330 4.16 -3.30 13.77
CA SER A 330 3.99 -2.05 13.01
C SER A 330 3.68 -0.91 13.97
N ARG A 331 4.70 -0.11 14.25
CA ARG A 331 4.58 1.12 15.05
C ARG A 331 3.64 2.13 14.39
N ILE A 332 3.67 2.25 13.06
CA ILE A 332 2.71 3.09 12.33
C ILE A 332 1.27 2.70 12.65
N ARG A 333 0.96 1.39 12.59
CA ARG A 333 -0.39 0.92 12.91
C ARG A 333 -0.74 1.19 14.36
N ASP A 334 0.18 0.89 15.26
CA ASP A 334 -0.05 1.02 16.68
C ASP A 334 -0.27 2.48 17.09
N GLU A 335 0.51 3.42 16.54
CA GLU A 335 0.34 4.87 16.74
C GLU A 335 -0.99 5.36 16.15
N THR A 336 -1.34 4.93 14.93
CA THR A 336 -2.62 5.30 14.32
C THR A 336 -3.81 4.77 15.13
N MET A 337 -3.76 3.53 15.59
CA MET A 337 -4.81 2.94 16.42
C MET A 337 -4.91 3.64 17.77
N ALA A 338 -3.80 3.97 18.42
CA ALA A 338 -3.81 4.72 19.69
C ALA A 338 -4.51 6.08 19.53
N LEU A 339 -4.20 6.84 18.46
CA LEU A 339 -4.86 8.11 18.16
C LEU A 339 -6.37 7.95 17.89
N ILE A 340 -6.79 6.82 17.31
CA ILE A 340 -8.20 6.51 17.10
C ILE A 340 -8.89 6.17 18.42
N GLU A 341 -8.27 5.34 19.25
CA GLU A 341 -8.79 4.92 20.55
C GLU A 341 -8.91 6.11 21.52
N GLU A 342 -7.98 7.07 21.49
CA GLU A 342 -8.08 8.33 22.25
C GLU A 342 -9.35 9.11 21.90
N ARG A 343 -9.75 9.12 20.63
CA ARG A 343 -10.98 9.80 20.18
C ARG A 343 -12.24 9.11 20.67
N TRP A 344 -12.21 7.78 20.86
CA TRP A 344 -13.36 7.03 21.36
C TRP A 344 -13.77 7.43 22.78
N VAL A 345 -12.81 7.88 23.60
CA VAL A 345 -13.05 8.33 24.99
C VAL A 345 -13.77 9.69 25.02
N GLY A 346 -13.65 10.49 23.95
CA GLY A 346 -14.28 11.81 23.83
C GLY A 346 -15.64 11.82 23.12
N THR A 347 -16.16 10.66 22.69
CA THR A 347 -17.44 10.49 21.97
C THR A 347 -18.40 9.60 22.73
#